data_AF-A0A0A5HTX2-F1
#
_entry.id   AF-A0A0A5HTX2-F1
#
_cell.length_a   1.000
_cell.length_b   1.000
_cell.length_c   1.000
_cell.angle_alpha   90.00
_cell.angle_beta   90.00
_cell.angle_gamma   90.00
#
_symmetry.space_group_name_H-M   'P 1'
#
loop_
_entity.id
_entity.type
_entity.pdbx_description
1 polymer ?
#
loop_
_entity_poly.entity_id
_entity_poly.type
_entity_poly.pdbx_seq_one_letter_code
_entity_poly.pdbx_strand_id
1 'polypeptide(L)' 'MASLKRLIIEFLKYYFAAVVVIGIKGELFNIALRVWSNNQMTFYQDGLWQITLFLALVFSLHTMVMKYCPE' A
#
# COMPACT_ATOMS: atom_id res chain seq x y z
N MET A 1 -13.28 19.14 -15.61
CA MET A 1 -12.20 18.16 -15.91
C MET A 1 -11.02 18.50 -15.00
N ALA A 2 -10.60 17.59 -14.11
CA ALA A 2 -9.42 17.84 -13.28
C ALA A 2 -8.16 17.87 -14.16
N SER A 3 -7.23 18.80 -13.92
CA SER A 3 -5.98 18.82 -14.69
C SER A 3 -5.16 17.56 -14.36
N LEU A 4 -4.45 17.03 -15.36
CA LEU A 4 -3.58 15.87 -15.18
C LEU A 4 -2.61 16.05 -13.99
N LYS A 5 -2.08 17.27 -13.83
CA LYS A 5 -1.22 17.64 -12.69
C LYS A 5 -1.91 17.41 -11.34
N ARG A 6 -3.18 17.78 -11.21
CA ARG A 6 -3.96 17.57 -9.97
C ARG A 6 -4.19 16.09 -9.71
N LEU A 7 -4.54 15.31 -10.74
CA LEU A 7 -4.74 13.86 -10.64
C LEU A 7 -3.48 13.14 -10.15
N ILE A 8 -2.31 13.49 -10.71
CA ILE A 8 -1.03 12.92 -10.30
C ILE A 8 -0.72 13.25 -8.84
N ILE A 9 -0.88 14.52 -8.42
CA ILE A 9 -0.61 14.94 -7.04
C ILE A 9 -1.53 14.21 -6.06
N GLU A 10 -2.82 14.10 -6.37
CA GLU A 10 -3.76 13.38 -5.51
C GLU A 10 -3.46 11.88 -5.46
N PHE A 11 -3.17 11.26 -6.60
CA PHE A 11 -2.74 9.87 -6.65
C PHE A 11 -1.51 9.62 -5.77
N LEU A 12 -0.48 10.47 -5.88
CA LEU A 12 0.73 10.34 -5.06
C LEU A 12 0.41 10.44 -3.57
N LYS A 13 -0.48 11.35 -3.16
CA LYS A 13 -0.92 11.45 -1.75
C LYS A 13 -1.57 10.16 -1.27
N TYR A 14 -2.49 9.60 -2.03
CA TYR A 14 -3.14 8.34 -1.68
C TYR A 14 -2.17 7.16 -1.68
N TYR A 15 -1.25 7.13 -2.65
CA TYR A 15 -0.23 6.11 -2.76
C TYR A 15 0.72 6.11 -1.57
N PHE A 16 1.28 7.27 -1.21
CA PHE A 16 2.14 7.36 -0.03
C PHE A 16 1.38 7.00 1.26
N ALA A 17 0.13 7.45 1.40
CA ALA A 17 -0.69 7.06 2.55
C ALA A 17 -0.92 5.54 2.61
N ALA A 18 -1.22 4.91 1.47
CA ALA A 18 -1.44 3.47 1.38
C ALA A 18 -0.14 2.68 1.67
N VAL A 19 1.01 3.11 1.13
CA VAL A 19 2.31 2.49 1.41
C VAL A 19 2.62 2.53 2.91
N VAL A 20 2.40 3.67 3.56
CA VAL A 20 2.64 3.80 5.02
C VAL A 20 1.72 2.88 5.82
N VAL A 21 0.42 2.92 5.55
CA VAL A 21 -0.57 2.13 6.32
C VAL A 21 -0.36 0.63 6.11
N ILE A 22 -0.19 0.19 4.87
CA ILE A 22 0.00 -1.23 4.54
C ILE A 22 1.36 -1.70 5.00
N GLY A 23 2.41 -0.88 4.86
CA GLY A 23 3.76 -1.20 5.34
C GLY A 23 3.80 -1.40 6.85
N ILE A 24 3.21 -0.48 7.63
CA ILE A 24 3.12 -0.64 9.09
C ILE A 24 2.34 -1.91 9.44
N LYS A 25 1.20 -2.15 8.80
CA LYS A 25 0.41 -3.38 9.03
C LYS A 25 1.18 -4.64 8.66
N GLY A 26 1.93 -4.62 7.56
CA GLY A 26 2.77 -5.72 7.09
C GLY A 26 3.91 -6.03 8.05
N GLU A 27 4.58 -5.01 8.58
CA GLU A 27 5.62 -5.19 9.61
C GLU A 27 5.05 -5.73 10.91
N LEU A 28 3.89 -5.23 11.37
CA LEU A 28 3.21 -5.78 12.54
C LEU A 28 2.82 -7.25 12.36
N PHE A 29 2.33 -7.61 11.16
CA PHE A 29 2.06 -8.99 10.80
C PHE A 29 3.33 -9.84 10.79
N ASN A 30 4.43 -9.30 10.27
CA ASN A 30 5.72 -9.99 10.25
C ASN A 30 6.27 -10.23 11.67
N ILE A 31 6.14 -9.26 12.58
CA ILE A 31 6.48 -9.41 14.01
C ILE A 31 5.61 -10.51 14.65
N ALA A 32 4.30 -10.51 14.39
CA ALA A 32 3.41 -11.55 14.89
C ALA A 32 3.83 -12.94 14.39
N LEU A 33 4.16 -13.07 13.10
CA LEU A 33 4.69 -14.32 12.55
C LEU A 33 5.99 -14.76 13.24
N ARG A 34 6.93 -13.86 13.53
CA ARG A 34 8.16 -14.23 14.25
C ARG A 34 7.91 -14.77 15.65
N VAL A 35 6.84 -14.33 16.31
CA VAL A 35 6.48 -14.80 17.66
C VAL A 35 5.69 -16.12 17.59
N TRP A 36 4.89 -16.34 16.55
CA TRP A 36 3.94 -17.47 16.46
C TRP A 36 4.35 -18.56 15.46
N SER A 37 5.39 -18.34 14.66
CA SER A 37 5.91 -19.25 13.63
C SER A 37 7.40 -19.50 13.84
N ASN A 38 7.81 -20.76 13.72
CA ASN A 38 9.22 -21.15 13.69
C ASN A 38 9.92 -20.70 12.41
N ASN A 39 9.17 -20.32 11.36
CA ASN A 39 9.72 -19.79 10.13
C ASN A 39 9.67 -18.26 10.17
N GLN A 40 10.80 -17.65 10.53
CA GLN A 40 10.91 -16.19 10.62
C GLN A 40 11.03 -15.58 9.23
N MET A 41 9.98 -14.89 8.80
CA MET A 41 10.05 -14.03 7.63
C MET A 41 10.62 -12.64 7.99
N THR A 42 11.18 -12.00 6.98
CA THR A 42 11.75 -10.67 7.03
C THR A 42 11.08 -9.80 5.97
N PHE A 43 10.70 -8.59 6.35
CA PHE A 43 9.94 -7.73 5.45
C PHE A 43 10.70 -7.38 4.16
N TYR A 44 12.02 -7.22 4.27
CA TYR A 44 12.86 -6.82 3.14
C TYR A 44 13.41 -7.98 2.31
N GLN A 45 13.84 -9.09 2.94
CA GLN A 45 14.48 -10.19 2.20
C GLN A 45 13.47 -11.12 1.54
N ASP A 46 12.28 -11.29 2.13
CA ASP A 46 11.23 -12.16 1.60
C ASP A 46 10.25 -11.42 0.66
N GLY A 47 10.56 -10.19 0.27
CA GLY A 47 9.80 -9.45 -0.74
C GLY A 47 8.44 -8.89 -0.26
N LEU A 48 8.14 -8.91 1.04
CA LEU A 48 6.90 -8.34 1.59
C LEU A 48 6.75 -6.84 1.29
N TRP A 49 7.86 -6.11 1.20
CA TRP A 49 7.84 -4.71 0.76
C TRP A 49 7.36 -4.55 -0.69
N GLN A 50 7.66 -5.49 -1.60
CA GLN A 50 7.20 -5.44 -3.00
C GLN A 50 5.70 -5.64 -3.07
N ILE A 51 5.18 -6.61 -2.31
CA ILE A 51 3.74 -6.86 -2.16
C ILE A 51 3.05 -5.63 -1.58
N THR A 52 3.66 -4.99 -0.58
CA THR A 52 3.15 -3.75 0.03
C THR A 52 3.01 -2.63 -1.01
N LEU A 53 4.04 -2.39 -1.84
CA LEU A 53 4.00 -1.37 -2.89
C LEU A 53 2.93 -1.70 -3.95
N PHE A 54 2.83 -2.97 -4.36
CA PHE A 54 1.84 -3.40 -5.32
C PHE A 54 0.41 -3.22 -4.78
N LEU A 55 0.13 -3.64 -3.55
CA LEU A 55 -1.17 -3.45 -2.91
C LEU A 55 -1.50 -1.96 -2.76
N ALA A 56 -0.52 -1.13 -2.35
CA ALA A 56 -0.71 0.32 -2.24
C ALA A 56 -1.09 0.95 -3.59
N LEU A 57 -0.53 0.48 -4.70
CA LEU A 57 -0.89 0.91 -6.04
C LEU A 57 -2.36 0.59 -6.34
N VAL A 58 -2.78 -0.65 -6.12
CA VAL A 58 -4.16 -1.11 -6.36
C VAL A 58 -5.16 -0.30 -5.55
N PHE A 59 -4.92 -0.12 -4.24
CA PHE A 59 -5.82 0.66 -3.38
C PHE A 59 -5.90 2.14 -3.79
N SER A 60 -4.78 2.72 -4.22
CA SER A 60 -4.74 4.11 -4.66
C SER A 60 -5.52 4.29 -5.96
N LEU A 61 -5.35 3.38 -6.93
CA LEU A 61 -6.14 3.37 -8.16
C LEU A 61 -7.62 3.21 -7.88
N HIS A 62 -8.00 2.24 -7.04
CA HIS A 62 -9.39 2.06 -6.60
C HIS A 62 -9.97 3.34 -5.98
N THR A 63 -9.23 3.99 -5.09
CA THR A 63 -9.66 5.24 -4.43
C THR A 63 -9.85 6.38 -5.45
N MET A 64 -8.96 6.49 -6.44
CA MET A 64 -9.09 7.45 -7.53
C MET A 64 -10.32 7.17 -8.40
N VAL A 65 -10.57 5.91 -8.75
CA VAL A 65 -11.76 5.50 -9.52
C VAL A 65 -13.03 5.85 -8.76
N MET A 66 -13.14 5.44 -7.49
CA MET A 66 -14.33 5.71 -6.67
C MET A 66 -14.60 7.21 -6.48
N LYS A 67 -13.55 8.04 -6.48
CA LYS A 67 -13.68 9.49 -6.30
C LYS A 67 -14.09 10.23 -7.57
N TYR A 68 -13.58 9.81 -8.73
CA TYR A 68 -13.73 10.53 -10.00
C TYR A 68 -14.72 9.89 -10.97
N CYS A 69 -15.04 8.62 -10.78
CA CYS A 69 -16.07 7.88 -11.49
C CYS A 69 -17.04 7.24 -10.47
N PRO A 70 -17.68 8.02 -9.58
CA PRO A 70 -18.76 7.49 -8.76
C PRO A 70 -19.93 7.11 -9.67
N GLU A 71 -20.59 5.98 -9.37
CA GLU A 71 -21.87 5.62 -9.98
C GLU A 71 -22.94 6.69 -9.72
#